data_AF-A0A6G6IY30-F1
#
_entry.id   AF-A0A6G6IY30-F1
#
_cell.length_a   1.000
_cell.length_b   1.000
_cell.length_c   1.000
_cell.angle_alpha   90.00
_cell.angle_beta   90.00
_cell.angle_gamma   90.00
#
_symmetry.space_group_name_H-M   'P 1'
#
loop_
_entity.id
_entity.type
_entity.pdbx_description
1 polymer ?
#
loop_
_entity_poly.entity_id
_entity_poly.type
_entity_poly.pdbx_seq_one_letter_code
_entity_poly.pdbx_strand_id
1 'polypeptide(L)'
;MADISNYIGLITTEHSDKPKFMAMVEAVVQPMVDALNASQGLPADFDLDLAIGAQLDVVGLWVGISRNVNAPLSGVYFSLDVVGLGFDQGAWKGPFDPDTGIISLDDETYRILIRAKIGANRWDGTLGQSKQILDLIFSGDTHVFIEDRQDMSILLGISGEIPSAVFLALLTGGYIPIKPEGVRMSVYVVTSVSGAPIFGFDMNNEYVAGFDVGAWGGNPDNVVYPQPLAFEFTSGPLDSLITFSRTDVGTRFNASGVLETVAANLPRFDYDPVSLQPRGMLIEEQRANLILQSANLADAAWTKSNVTVTAGAALAPDGTMTAGKVIGASGSSGSRFIASTAGNVSNVVVTGSIFIKAAEYSKLRLNLSNFATDSRGVYIDVATASIYQTDTNGPDFSNISGSVVNCGNGWYRCTVTAMKGTANTVVRLALDPKDNSGASAGDGTSGFYAWGGQLEIGNGVTSLIPTTSSQSVRAPDIAFVPISTWFNNLEGTVQAKYQAQVPAQTNRVASLFSSVGQMIAIDSNGQCEVDGTFVSPPSVGGNAAVAFKAGDAAAAVAGAITGAGTPALPDFPKALYLGSLDGQSQFLNGWLKQLTYQPSRLGNSDLIALTT
;
A
#
# COMPACT_ATOMS: atom_id res chain seq x y z
N MET A 1 -3.01 -5.31 -47.71
CA MET A 1 -1.69 -5.95 -47.86
C MET A 1 -1.77 -7.01 -48.93
N ALA A 2 -0.70 -7.18 -49.70
CA ALA A 2 -0.56 -8.27 -50.64
C ALA A 2 -0.37 -9.60 -49.89
N ASP A 3 -1.02 -10.64 -50.40
CA ASP A 3 -0.97 -11.99 -49.87
C ASP A 3 -0.28 -12.90 -50.89
N ILE A 4 0.56 -13.82 -50.42
CA ILE A 4 1.30 -14.74 -51.28
C ILE A 4 0.40 -15.67 -52.09
N SER A 5 -0.80 -15.99 -51.57
CA SER A 5 -1.81 -16.79 -52.25
C SER A 5 -2.28 -16.16 -53.57
N ASN A 6 -2.26 -14.82 -53.68
CA ASN A 6 -2.59 -14.10 -54.91
C ASN A 6 -1.57 -14.38 -56.03
N TYR A 7 -0.33 -14.73 -55.69
CA TYR A 7 0.73 -15.00 -56.65
C TYR A 7 0.88 -16.49 -56.93
N ILE A 8 0.80 -17.33 -55.89
CA ILE A 8 0.83 -18.79 -56.03
C ILE A 8 -0.41 -19.29 -56.78
N GLY A 9 -1.55 -18.62 -56.63
CA GLY A 9 -2.78 -18.92 -57.39
C GLY A 9 -2.67 -18.70 -58.90
N LEU A 10 -1.61 -18.06 -59.39
CA LEU A 10 -1.35 -17.88 -60.83
C LEU A 10 -0.58 -19.06 -61.45
N ILE A 11 -0.14 -20.04 -60.65
CA ILE A 11 0.56 -21.22 -61.13
C ILE A 11 -0.43 -22.11 -61.90
N THR A 12 -0.04 -22.54 -63.10
CA THR A 12 -0.88 -23.39 -63.95
C THR A 12 -1.15 -24.75 -63.30
N THR A 13 -2.28 -25.36 -63.66
CA THR A 13 -2.74 -26.66 -63.11
C THR A 13 -1.74 -27.81 -63.33
N GLU A 14 -0.83 -27.69 -64.30
CA GLU A 14 0.23 -28.66 -64.60
C GLU A 14 1.30 -28.76 -63.49
N HIS A 15 1.51 -27.68 -62.73
CA HIS A 15 2.54 -27.60 -61.69
C HIS A 15 1.98 -27.38 -60.28
N SER A 16 0.69 -27.04 -60.15
CA SER A 16 0.05 -26.78 -58.87
C SER A 16 -0.03 -28.01 -57.94
N ASP A 17 0.06 -29.23 -58.50
CA ASP A 17 0.02 -30.48 -57.74
C ASP A 17 1.41 -30.95 -57.25
N LYS A 18 2.50 -30.20 -57.54
CA LYS A 18 3.88 -30.58 -57.21
C LYS A 18 4.37 -29.88 -55.93
N PRO A 19 4.43 -30.55 -54.77
CA PRO A 19 4.67 -29.88 -53.48
C PRO A 19 6.02 -29.17 -53.38
N LYS A 20 7.08 -29.76 -53.95
CA LYS A 20 8.44 -29.17 -53.94
C LYS A 20 8.56 -27.94 -54.83
N PHE A 21 7.80 -27.89 -55.92
CA PHE A 21 7.78 -26.75 -56.83
C PHE A 21 7.04 -25.58 -56.18
N MET A 22 5.86 -25.84 -55.60
CA MET A 22 5.08 -24.84 -54.88
C MET A 22 5.88 -24.23 -53.72
N ALA A 23 6.54 -25.06 -52.90
CA ALA A 23 7.37 -24.59 -51.80
C ALA A 23 8.59 -23.77 -52.27
N MET A 24 9.18 -24.10 -53.42
CA MET A 24 10.28 -23.32 -54.00
C MET A 24 9.82 -21.96 -54.50
N VAL A 25 8.69 -21.91 -55.21
CA VAL A 25 8.09 -20.65 -55.69
C VAL A 25 7.67 -19.78 -54.50
N GLU A 26 7.05 -20.37 -53.48
CA GLU A 26 6.69 -19.67 -52.24
C GLU A 26 7.91 -19.03 -51.58
N ALA A 27 9.00 -19.79 -51.40
CA ALA A 27 10.23 -19.29 -50.79
C ALA A 27 10.89 -18.17 -51.59
N VAL A 28 10.73 -18.15 -52.93
CA VAL A 28 11.28 -17.09 -53.80
C VAL A 28 10.40 -15.85 -53.81
N VAL A 29 9.08 -16.02 -53.76
CA VAL A 29 8.10 -14.93 -53.89
C VAL A 29 7.80 -14.26 -52.56
N GLN A 30 7.86 -14.98 -51.43
CA GLN A 30 7.58 -14.42 -50.09
C GLN A 30 8.40 -13.17 -49.78
N PRO A 31 9.73 -13.11 -50.01
CA PRO A 31 10.50 -11.89 -49.77
C PRO A 31 10.05 -10.69 -50.63
N MET A 32 9.51 -10.94 -51.83
CA MET A 32 8.98 -9.87 -52.70
C MET A 32 7.64 -9.35 -52.19
N VAL A 33 6.78 -10.24 -51.69
CA VAL A 33 5.50 -9.87 -51.04
C VAL A 33 5.76 -9.08 -49.77
N ASP A 34 6.74 -9.51 -48.96
CA ASP A 34 7.17 -8.80 -47.75
C ASP A 34 7.73 -7.41 -48.08
N ALA A 35 8.57 -7.29 -49.11
CA ALA A 35 9.09 -6.00 -49.57
C ALA A 35 7.97 -5.07 -50.08
N LEU A 36 6.97 -5.62 -50.78
CA LEU A 36 5.82 -4.84 -51.24
C LEU A 36 5.00 -4.34 -50.04
N ASN A 37 4.69 -5.22 -49.08
CA ASN A 37 3.95 -4.87 -47.88
C ASN A 37 4.70 -3.83 -47.04
N ALA A 38 6.02 -3.96 -46.89
CA ALA A 38 6.86 -2.95 -46.25
C ALA A 38 6.76 -1.60 -46.97
N SER A 39 6.91 -1.57 -48.30
CA SER A 39 6.82 -0.33 -49.08
C SER A 39 5.44 0.34 -49.01
N GLN A 40 4.36 -0.47 -48.95
CA GLN A 40 2.99 0.00 -48.85
C GLN A 40 2.64 0.46 -47.42
N GLY A 41 3.34 -0.07 -46.41
CA GLY A 41 3.19 0.34 -45.01
C GLY A 41 3.86 1.67 -44.69
N LEU A 42 4.93 2.04 -45.41
CA LEU A 42 5.70 3.26 -45.14
C LEU A 42 4.85 4.54 -44.99
N PRO A 43 3.86 4.86 -45.85
CA PRO A 43 3.04 6.05 -45.65
C PRO A 43 2.29 6.07 -44.32
N ALA A 44 1.81 4.92 -43.85
CA ALA A 44 1.12 4.81 -42.56
C ALA A 44 2.09 4.96 -41.39
N ASP A 45 3.32 4.46 -41.52
CA ASP A 45 4.36 4.59 -40.48
C ASP A 45 4.75 6.07 -40.22
N PHE A 46 4.56 6.97 -41.20
CA PHE A 46 4.79 8.41 -41.07
C PHE A 46 3.50 9.23 -40.92
N ASP A 47 2.34 8.58 -40.80
CA ASP A 47 1.09 9.27 -40.49
C ASP A 47 1.16 9.80 -39.05
N LEU A 48 0.83 11.08 -38.84
CA LEU A 48 0.90 11.70 -37.50
C LEU A 48 0.00 10.98 -36.48
N ASP A 49 -1.02 10.24 -36.89
CA ASP A 49 -1.96 9.52 -36.03
C ASP A 49 -1.53 8.09 -35.74
N LEU A 50 -0.53 7.56 -36.45
CA LEU A 50 -0.03 6.19 -36.27
C LEU A 50 1.47 6.08 -35.98
N ALA A 51 2.26 7.09 -36.35
CA ALA A 51 3.71 7.10 -36.17
C ALA A 51 4.12 6.97 -34.71
N ILE A 52 5.18 6.21 -34.46
CA ILE A 52 5.77 5.96 -33.13
C ILE A 52 7.29 6.06 -33.20
N GLY A 53 7.94 6.37 -32.08
CA GLY A 53 9.41 6.42 -31.97
C GLY A 53 10.10 7.22 -33.08
N ALA A 54 11.04 6.58 -33.79
CA ALA A 54 11.90 7.23 -34.77
C ALA A 54 11.14 7.86 -35.95
N GLN A 55 10.03 7.26 -36.39
CA GLN A 55 9.22 7.81 -37.48
C GLN A 55 8.52 9.10 -37.04
N LEU A 56 8.00 9.12 -35.81
CA LEU A 56 7.40 10.33 -35.22
C LEU A 56 8.45 11.44 -35.02
N ASP A 57 9.69 11.08 -34.70
CA ASP A 57 10.81 12.04 -34.62
C ASP A 57 11.13 12.69 -35.96
N VAL A 58 11.11 11.89 -37.04
CA VAL A 58 11.24 12.43 -38.38
C VAL A 58 10.09 13.38 -38.68
N VAL A 59 8.84 13.02 -38.40
CA VAL A 59 7.69 13.94 -38.62
C VAL A 59 7.88 15.26 -37.85
N GLY A 60 8.29 15.20 -36.57
CA GLY A 60 8.55 16.40 -35.78
C GLY A 60 9.70 17.26 -36.34
N LEU A 61 10.77 16.65 -36.84
CA LEU A 61 11.86 17.36 -37.51
C LEU A 61 11.37 18.16 -38.73
N TRP A 62 10.47 17.58 -39.53
CA TRP A 62 9.88 18.26 -40.70
C TRP A 62 8.97 19.43 -40.29
N VAL A 63 8.26 19.29 -39.17
CA VAL A 63 7.39 20.35 -38.61
C VAL A 63 8.20 21.45 -37.90
N GLY A 64 9.46 21.15 -37.54
CA GLY A 64 10.38 22.07 -36.89
C GLY A 64 10.29 22.07 -35.36
N ILE A 65 10.05 20.90 -34.76
CA ILE A 65 10.02 20.71 -33.31
C ILE A 65 10.74 19.42 -32.94
N SER A 66 11.44 19.41 -31.80
CA SER A 66 12.15 18.23 -31.28
C SER A 66 11.41 17.63 -30.10
N ARG A 67 11.54 16.32 -29.91
CA ARG A 67 11.08 15.56 -28.73
C ARG A 67 11.83 15.96 -27.46
N ASN A 68 13.06 16.42 -27.61
CA ASN A 68 13.91 16.84 -26.50
C ASN A 68 13.64 18.30 -26.20
N VAL A 69 13.05 18.57 -25.03
CA VAL A 69 12.67 19.92 -24.60
C VAL A 69 13.39 20.27 -23.31
N ASN A 70 13.81 21.52 -23.20
CA ASN A 70 14.31 22.07 -21.95
C ASN A 70 13.13 22.36 -21.03
N ALA A 71 13.09 21.66 -19.90
CA ALA A 71 12.14 21.91 -18.82
C ALA A 71 12.88 22.39 -17.57
N PRO A 72 12.25 23.20 -16.70
CA PRO A 72 12.83 23.60 -15.42
C PRO A 72 13.28 22.38 -14.61
N LEU A 73 14.48 22.44 -14.04
CA LEU A 73 14.95 21.42 -13.12
C LEU A 73 14.26 21.62 -11.77
N SER A 74 13.13 20.95 -11.59
CA SER A 74 12.52 20.79 -10.26
C SER A 74 13.16 19.60 -9.55
N GLY A 75 13.44 19.76 -8.26
CA GLY A 75 13.85 18.64 -7.44
C GLY A 75 15.35 18.24 -7.54
N VAL A 76 16.24 19.10 -8.05
CA VAL A 76 17.68 18.80 -8.21
C VAL A 76 18.55 19.53 -7.18
N TYR A 77 18.19 20.77 -6.87
CA TYR A 77 18.96 21.62 -5.97
C TYR A 77 18.36 21.65 -4.57
N PHE A 78 19.19 22.04 -3.61
CA PHE A 78 18.79 22.23 -2.23
C PHE A 78 17.51 23.06 -2.14
N SER A 79 16.49 22.49 -1.49
CA SER A 79 15.23 23.15 -1.20
C SER A 79 14.81 22.81 0.21
N LEU A 80 14.34 23.83 0.92
CA LEU A 80 13.66 23.61 2.19
C LEU A 80 12.35 22.87 1.93
N ASP A 81 12.00 21.98 2.86
CA ASP A 81 10.72 21.27 2.90
C ASP A 81 10.43 20.38 1.67
N VAL A 82 11.46 19.95 0.94
CA VAL A 82 11.37 18.98 -0.17
C VAL A 82 12.22 17.75 0.16
N VAL A 83 11.59 16.57 0.17
CA VAL A 83 12.24 15.29 0.47
C VAL A 83 13.41 15.03 -0.49
N GLY A 84 14.57 14.63 0.05
CA GLY A 84 15.77 14.34 -0.73
C GLY A 84 16.63 15.55 -1.10
N LEU A 85 16.18 16.77 -0.78
CA LEU A 85 16.88 18.02 -1.14
C LEU A 85 17.09 18.96 0.05
N GLY A 86 16.84 18.48 1.26
CA GLY A 86 17.06 19.24 2.49
C GLY A 86 18.53 19.29 2.90
N PHE A 87 18.75 19.67 4.16
CA PHE A 87 20.10 19.69 4.75
C PHE A 87 20.78 18.33 4.61
N ASP A 88 22.05 18.37 4.21
CA ASP A 88 22.90 17.20 3.96
C ASP A 88 22.40 16.23 2.86
N GLN A 89 21.42 16.64 2.05
CA GLN A 89 20.85 15.84 0.96
C GLN A 89 20.86 16.59 -0.39
N GLY A 90 20.49 17.87 -0.40
CA GLY A 90 20.41 18.68 -1.61
C GLY A 90 21.75 19.30 -2.02
N ALA A 91 22.02 19.35 -3.34
CA ALA A 91 23.15 20.09 -3.88
C ALA A 91 22.85 21.60 -3.91
N TRP A 92 23.73 22.41 -3.33
CA TRP A 92 23.59 23.86 -3.40
C TRP A 92 23.76 24.34 -4.84
N LYS A 93 22.76 25.05 -5.35
CA LYS A 93 22.80 25.65 -6.69
C LYS A 93 23.86 26.73 -6.76
N GLY A 94 24.88 26.51 -7.57
CA GLY A 94 25.94 27.47 -7.86
C GLY A 94 25.53 28.49 -8.93
N PRO A 95 26.32 29.58 -9.12
CA PRO A 95 26.02 30.63 -10.09
C PRO A 95 26.04 30.20 -11.57
N PHE A 96 26.58 29.03 -11.88
CA PHE A 96 26.73 28.49 -13.25
C PHE A 96 26.00 27.15 -13.44
N ASP A 97 25.25 26.71 -12.44
CA ASP A 97 24.48 25.47 -12.53
C ASP A 97 23.20 25.72 -13.33
N PRO A 98 22.79 24.77 -14.19
CA PRO A 98 21.70 24.99 -15.13
C PRO A 98 20.35 25.10 -14.42
N ASP A 99 19.52 26.07 -14.85
CA ASP A 99 18.14 26.25 -14.39
C ASP A 99 17.15 25.25 -15.03
N THR A 100 17.55 24.66 -16.16
CA THR A 100 16.73 23.79 -16.99
C THR A 100 17.49 22.54 -17.41
N GLY A 101 16.78 21.44 -17.64
CA GLY A 101 17.30 20.15 -18.07
C GLY A 101 16.58 19.67 -19.33
N ILE A 102 17.25 18.82 -20.10
CA ILE A 102 16.66 18.21 -21.30
C ILE A 102 15.83 17.01 -20.87
N ILE A 103 14.54 17.03 -21.17
CA ILE A 103 13.63 15.89 -21.03
C ILE A 103 13.21 15.40 -22.42
N SER A 104 13.09 14.08 -22.58
CA SER A 104 12.52 13.48 -23.79
C SER A 104 11.05 13.19 -23.55
N LEU A 105 10.18 13.71 -24.42
CA LEU A 105 8.74 13.45 -24.36
C LEU A 105 8.40 12.02 -24.82
N ASP A 106 7.33 11.46 -24.28
CA ASP A 106 6.70 10.24 -24.78
C ASP A 106 5.99 10.51 -26.13
N ASP A 107 5.64 9.45 -26.87
CA ASP A 107 5.06 9.57 -28.21
C ASP A 107 3.68 10.26 -28.22
N GLU A 108 2.91 10.15 -27.14
CA GLU A 108 1.57 10.75 -27.07
C GLU A 108 1.68 12.26 -26.82
N THR A 109 2.46 12.67 -25.81
CA THR A 109 2.75 14.09 -25.52
C THR A 109 3.44 14.77 -26.70
N TYR A 110 4.39 14.09 -27.34
CA TYR A 110 5.12 14.65 -28.47
C TYR A 110 4.21 14.86 -29.70
N ARG A 111 3.27 13.96 -29.94
CA ARG A 111 2.28 14.10 -31.03
C ARG A 111 1.39 15.31 -30.82
N ILE A 112 0.94 15.56 -29.59
CA ILE A 112 0.17 16.76 -29.23
C ILE A 112 1.00 18.01 -29.54
N LEU A 113 2.27 18.03 -29.15
CA LEU A 113 3.18 19.14 -29.44
C LEU A 113 3.37 19.36 -30.95
N ILE A 114 3.52 18.30 -31.75
CA ILE A 114 3.60 18.40 -33.21
C ILE A 114 2.31 18.98 -33.79
N ARG A 115 1.14 18.53 -33.35
CA ARG A 115 -0.16 19.07 -33.80
C ARG A 115 -0.27 20.57 -33.49
N ALA A 116 0.09 20.96 -32.27
CA ALA A 116 0.11 22.36 -31.87
C ALA A 116 1.08 23.20 -32.72
N LYS A 117 2.26 22.66 -33.03
CA LYS A 117 3.24 23.33 -33.87
C LYS A 117 2.75 23.49 -35.31
N ILE A 118 2.08 22.48 -35.87
CA ILE A 118 1.42 22.59 -37.19
C ILE A 118 0.37 23.70 -37.18
N GLY A 119 -0.43 23.78 -36.11
CA GLY A 119 -1.40 24.85 -35.91
C GLY A 119 -0.73 26.22 -35.85
N ALA A 120 0.31 26.37 -35.04
CA ALA A 120 1.08 27.61 -34.90
C ALA A 120 1.73 28.05 -36.22
N ASN A 121 2.25 27.11 -37.02
CA ASN A 121 2.85 27.41 -38.33
C ASN A 121 1.81 27.90 -39.37
N ARG A 122 0.51 27.62 -39.17
CA ARG A 122 -0.59 28.05 -40.04
C ARG A 122 -1.35 29.27 -39.50
N TRP A 123 -0.96 29.77 -38.34
CA TRP A 123 -1.69 30.79 -37.61
C TRP A 123 -1.52 32.18 -38.24
N ASP A 124 -2.62 32.91 -38.36
CA ASP A 124 -2.67 34.25 -38.94
C ASP A 124 -2.45 35.41 -37.94
N GLY A 125 -2.18 35.11 -36.67
CA GLY A 125 -1.97 36.10 -35.61
C GLY A 125 -3.25 36.50 -34.86
N THR A 126 -4.42 35.97 -35.22
CA THR A 126 -5.69 36.31 -34.54
C THR A 126 -5.89 35.53 -33.23
N LEU A 127 -6.56 36.16 -32.26
CA LEU A 127 -6.87 35.54 -30.97
C LEU A 127 -7.76 34.29 -31.12
N GLY A 128 -8.74 34.34 -32.03
CA GLY A 128 -9.68 33.23 -32.23
C GLY A 128 -8.99 31.93 -32.68
N GLN A 129 -8.05 32.00 -33.62
CA GLN A 129 -7.28 30.82 -34.04
C GLN A 129 -6.27 30.37 -32.98
N SER A 130 -5.68 31.31 -32.22
CA SER A 130 -4.74 30.94 -31.15
C SER A 130 -5.40 30.10 -30.05
N LYS A 131 -6.68 30.37 -29.73
CA LYS A 131 -7.47 29.55 -28.80
C LYS A 131 -7.63 28.11 -29.31
N GLN A 132 -7.93 27.92 -30.59
CA GLN A 132 -8.06 26.58 -31.18
C GLN A 132 -6.76 25.78 -31.09
N ILE A 133 -5.61 26.45 -31.20
CA ILE A 133 -4.29 25.82 -31.07
C ILE A 133 -4.02 25.43 -29.60
N LEU A 134 -4.35 26.32 -28.67
CA LEU A 134 -4.23 26.06 -27.23
C LEU A 134 -5.12 24.89 -26.79
N ASP A 135 -6.33 24.79 -27.34
CA ASP A 135 -7.30 23.73 -27.03
C ASP A 135 -6.86 22.34 -27.51
N LEU A 136 -5.92 22.27 -28.46
CA LEU A 136 -5.29 21.00 -28.83
C LEU A 136 -4.32 20.49 -27.77
N ILE A 137 -3.74 21.39 -26.97
CA ILE A 137 -2.74 21.07 -25.94
C ILE A 137 -3.42 20.91 -24.58
N PHE A 138 -4.27 21.88 -24.25
CA PHE A 138 -4.98 21.98 -22.99
C PHE A 138 -6.45 21.69 -23.27
N SER A 139 -6.89 20.47 -22.94
CA SER A 139 -8.26 20.01 -23.16
C SER A 139 -8.84 19.45 -21.86
N GLY A 140 -10.17 19.31 -21.80
CA GLY A 140 -10.86 18.90 -20.59
C GLY A 140 -11.03 20.07 -19.62
N ASP A 141 -10.62 19.86 -18.36
CA ASP A 141 -10.86 20.79 -17.24
C ASP A 141 -9.75 21.86 -17.11
N THR A 142 -8.72 21.85 -17.96
CA THR A 142 -7.75 22.95 -18.06
C THR A 142 -8.28 23.99 -19.05
N HIS A 143 -8.50 25.21 -18.56
CA HIS A 143 -9.04 26.30 -19.35
C HIS A 143 -7.99 27.38 -19.56
N VAL A 144 -7.72 27.73 -20.83
CA VAL A 144 -6.74 28.75 -21.19
C VAL A 144 -7.42 29.93 -21.86
N PHE A 145 -7.09 31.15 -21.43
CA PHE A 145 -7.57 32.38 -22.04
C PHE A 145 -6.43 33.36 -22.31
N ILE A 146 -6.64 34.24 -23.30
CA ILE A 146 -5.71 35.31 -23.64
C ILE A 146 -6.40 36.64 -23.37
N GLU A 147 -5.71 37.52 -22.66
CA GLU A 147 -6.12 38.91 -22.45
C GLU A 147 -5.19 39.85 -23.22
N ASP A 148 -5.75 40.64 -24.12
CA ASP A 148 -5.05 41.76 -24.76
C ASP A 148 -5.11 42.98 -23.84
N ARG A 149 -3.93 43.46 -23.41
CA ARG A 149 -3.81 44.63 -22.53
C ARG A 149 -3.83 45.96 -23.29
N GLN A 150 -3.99 45.93 -24.61
CA GLN A 150 -4.05 47.11 -25.49
C GLN A 150 -2.78 47.99 -25.47
N ASP A 151 -1.66 47.46 -24.97
CA ASP A 151 -0.39 48.16 -24.82
C ASP A 151 0.76 47.46 -25.56
N MET A 152 0.41 46.74 -26.64
CA MET A 152 1.25 45.77 -27.35
C MET A 152 1.75 44.62 -26.47
N SER A 153 0.96 44.23 -25.46
CA SER A 153 1.19 43.03 -24.67
C SER A 153 -0.05 42.16 -24.51
N ILE A 154 0.20 40.86 -24.38
CA ILE A 154 -0.80 39.87 -24.05
C ILE A 154 -0.44 39.16 -22.74
N LEU A 155 -1.49 38.76 -22.02
CA LEU A 155 -1.42 37.84 -20.88
C LEU A 155 -2.05 36.52 -21.30
N LEU A 156 -1.46 35.42 -20.85
CA LEU A 156 -2.07 34.10 -20.94
C LEU A 156 -2.45 33.63 -19.53
N GLY A 157 -3.74 33.40 -19.31
CA GLY A 157 -4.28 32.85 -18.07
C GLY A 157 -4.64 31.38 -18.22
N ILE A 158 -4.29 30.56 -17.23
CA ILE A 158 -4.62 29.15 -17.13
C ILE A 158 -5.40 28.94 -15.83
N SER A 159 -6.64 28.48 -15.95
CA SER A 159 -7.55 28.19 -14.84
C SER A 159 -8.06 26.75 -14.93
N GLY A 160 -8.76 26.29 -13.89
CA GLY A 160 -9.20 24.91 -13.78
C GLY A 160 -8.03 24.00 -13.40
N GLU A 161 -7.92 22.81 -14.00
CA GLU A 161 -6.84 21.87 -13.70
C GLU A 161 -5.48 22.42 -14.12
N ILE A 162 -4.52 22.41 -13.18
CA ILE A 162 -3.16 22.88 -13.42
C ILE A 162 -2.45 21.86 -14.32
N PRO A 163 -1.95 22.25 -15.50
CA PRO A 163 -1.23 21.35 -16.39
C PRO A 163 0.03 20.77 -15.73
N SER A 164 0.50 19.62 -16.22
CA SER A 164 1.78 19.07 -15.78
C SER A 164 2.93 20.07 -15.98
N ALA A 165 3.98 19.96 -15.16
CA ALA A 165 5.17 20.81 -15.27
C ALA A 165 5.77 20.80 -16.68
N VAL A 166 5.66 19.68 -17.39
CA VAL A 166 6.11 19.54 -18.78
C VAL A 166 5.28 20.42 -19.73
N PHE A 167 3.95 20.38 -19.64
CA PHE A 167 3.09 21.22 -20.49
C PHE A 167 3.25 22.71 -20.20
N LEU A 168 3.39 23.08 -18.93
CA LEU A 168 3.71 24.45 -18.54
C LEU A 168 5.08 24.89 -19.07
N ALA A 169 6.09 24.02 -19.01
CA ALA A 169 7.40 24.28 -19.60
C ALA A 169 7.38 24.40 -21.13
N LEU A 170 6.55 23.61 -21.83
CA LEU A 170 6.37 23.73 -23.29
C LEU A 170 5.82 25.11 -23.67
N LEU A 171 4.96 25.65 -22.81
CA LEU A 171 4.31 26.94 -23.02
C LEU A 171 5.21 28.12 -22.63
N THR A 172 5.85 28.09 -21.45
CA THR A 172 6.76 29.14 -20.99
C THR A 172 8.09 29.13 -21.76
N GLY A 173 8.55 27.95 -22.19
CA GLY A 173 9.74 27.75 -23.02
C GLY A 173 9.57 28.17 -24.48
N GLY A 174 8.37 28.59 -24.89
CA GLY A 174 8.11 29.11 -26.24
C GLY A 174 8.13 28.05 -27.34
N TYR A 175 7.99 26.76 -27.00
CA TYR A 175 7.93 25.67 -27.99
C TYR A 175 6.67 25.74 -28.85
N ILE A 176 5.61 26.37 -28.33
CA ILE A 176 4.39 26.72 -29.05
C ILE A 176 4.33 28.25 -29.21
N PRO A 177 4.75 28.81 -30.36
CA PRO A 177 4.84 30.26 -30.54
C PRO A 177 3.47 30.86 -30.88
N ILE A 178 2.57 30.92 -29.90
CA ILE A 178 1.27 31.61 -29.99
C ILE A 178 1.39 33.10 -29.59
N LYS A 179 2.39 33.77 -30.16
CA LYS A 179 2.68 35.18 -29.90
C LYS A 179 2.89 35.88 -31.25
N PRO A 180 2.10 36.91 -31.59
CA PRO A 180 2.32 37.65 -32.82
C PRO A 180 3.66 38.40 -32.78
N GLU A 181 4.29 38.57 -33.94
CA GLU A 181 5.53 39.34 -34.05
C GLU A 181 5.31 40.79 -33.57
N GLY A 182 6.23 41.31 -32.76
CA GLY A 182 6.15 42.66 -32.19
C GLY A 182 5.29 42.82 -30.93
N VAL A 183 4.50 41.81 -30.53
CA VAL A 183 3.69 41.82 -29.29
C VAL A 183 4.48 41.17 -28.15
N ARG A 184 4.54 41.78 -26.96
CA ARG A 184 5.22 41.17 -25.79
C ARG A 184 4.30 40.19 -25.07
N MET A 185 4.83 39.02 -24.71
CA MET A 185 4.15 38.15 -23.73
C MET A 185 4.51 38.72 -22.38
N SER A 186 3.55 39.33 -21.68
CA SER A 186 3.86 40.05 -20.45
C SER A 186 3.91 39.14 -19.24
N VAL A 187 2.95 38.22 -19.11
CA VAL A 187 2.79 37.36 -17.95
C VAL A 187 2.07 36.08 -18.35
N TYR A 188 2.53 34.95 -17.83
CA TYR A 188 1.77 33.72 -17.72
C TYR A 188 1.18 33.66 -16.32
N VAL A 189 -0.14 33.47 -16.20
CA VAL A 189 -0.81 33.37 -14.91
C VAL A 189 -1.47 32.00 -14.82
N VAL A 190 -1.15 31.25 -13.78
CA VAL A 190 -1.76 29.95 -13.49
C VAL A 190 -2.51 30.07 -12.17
N THR A 191 -3.69 29.45 -12.09
CA THR A 191 -4.40 29.32 -10.81
C THR A 191 -3.51 28.65 -9.75
N SER A 192 -3.59 29.14 -8.51
CA SER A 192 -2.82 28.59 -7.38
C SER A 192 -3.41 27.31 -6.79
N VAL A 193 -4.65 26.96 -7.17
CA VAL A 193 -5.35 25.77 -6.72
C VAL A 193 -5.85 25.01 -7.95
N SER A 194 -5.47 23.74 -8.09
CA SER A 194 -5.95 22.90 -9.20
C SER A 194 -7.47 22.80 -9.18
N GLY A 195 -8.10 22.85 -10.35
CA GLY A 195 -9.54 22.83 -10.55
C GLY A 195 -10.27 24.15 -10.27
N ALA A 196 -9.56 25.20 -9.80
CA ALA A 196 -10.20 26.47 -9.46
C ALA A 196 -10.07 27.53 -10.58
N PRO A 197 -11.12 28.35 -10.82
CA PRO A 197 -11.01 29.59 -11.61
C PRO A 197 -9.98 30.56 -10.99
N ILE A 198 -9.42 31.46 -11.80
CA ILE A 198 -8.57 32.53 -11.28
C ILE A 198 -9.43 33.56 -10.54
N PHE A 199 -8.93 34.10 -9.43
CA PHE A 199 -9.61 35.13 -8.65
C PHE A 199 -9.76 36.42 -9.46
N GLY A 200 -10.97 36.95 -9.52
CA GLY A 200 -11.25 38.26 -10.10
C GLY A 200 -12.57 38.87 -9.62
N PHE A 201 -12.75 40.16 -9.87
CA PHE A 201 -13.95 40.88 -9.45
C PHE A 201 -15.01 40.90 -10.55
N ASP A 202 -16.28 40.89 -10.14
CA ASP A 202 -17.45 41.04 -11.03
C ASP A 202 -17.53 40.04 -12.20
N MET A 203 -16.88 38.89 -12.08
CA MET A 203 -16.92 37.77 -13.01
C MET A 203 -17.24 36.46 -12.27
N ASN A 204 -18.00 35.59 -12.91
CA ASN A 204 -18.32 34.26 -12.38
C ASN A 204 -18.46 33.24 -13.52
N ASN A 205 -17.34 32.64 -13.92
CA ASN A 205 -17.27 31.60 -14.94
C ASN A 205 -16.07 30.65 -14.69
N GLU A 206 -15.83 29.70 -15.60
CA GLU A 206 -14.74 28.71 -15.54
C GLU A 206 -13.32 29.32 -15.59
N TYR A 207 -13.18 30.57 -16.06
CA TYR A 207 -11.92 31.28 -16.16
C TYR A 207 -11.63 32.13 -14.93
N VAL A 208 -12.63 32.91 -14.49
CA VAL A 208 -12.51 33.90 -13.43
C VAL A 208 -13.73 33.88 -12.52
N ALA A 209 -13.49 33.82 -11.20
CA ALA A 209 -14.52 33.85 -10.17
C ALA A 209 -14.12 34.72 -8.97
N GLY A 210 -15.12 35.20 -8.22
CA GLY A 210 -14.92 36.04 -7.03
C GLY A 210 -14.49 35.28 -5.77
N PHE A 211 -14.71 35.92 -4.62
CA PHE A 211 -14.41 35.33 -3.30
C PHE A 211 -15.07 33.95 -3.12
N ASP A 212 -14.42 33.11 -2.31
CA ASP A 212 -14.83 31.74 -1.95
C ASP A 212 -14.84 30.71 -3.09
N VAL A 213 -14.67 31.14 -4.35
CA VAL A 213 -14.60 30.25 -5.53
C VAL A 213 -13.28 30.40 -6.29
N GLY A 214 -12.84 31.63 -6.53
CA GLY A 214 -11.62 31.91 -7.30
C GLY A 214 -10.34 31.79 -6.47
N ALA A 215 -9.29 31.23 -7.07
CA ALA A 215 -7.95 31.11 -6.48
C ALA A 215 -6.97 32.12 -7.09
N TRP A 216 -5.99 32.58 -6.31
CA TRP A 216 -5.03 33.59 -6.78
C TRP A 216 -4.25 33.09 -8.01
N GLY A 217 -4.06 33.97 -8.99
CA GLY A 217 -3.17 33.70 -10.12
C GLY A 217 -1.71 33.94 -9.77
N GLY A 218 -0.84 32.96 -10.06
CA GLY A 218 0.60 33.01 -9.81
C GLY A 218 1.45 32.80 -11.06
N ASN A 219 2.76 33.03 -10.94
CA ASN A 219 3.72 32.67 -11.98
C ASN A 219 3.79 31.13 -12.10
N PRO A 220 3.72 30.55 -13.32
CA PRO A 220 4.04 29.14 -13.61
C PRO A 220 5.18 28.53 -12.80
N ASP A 221 6.28 29.27 -12.63
CA ASP A 221 7.48 28.76 -11.96
C ASP A 221 7.27 28.54 -10.44
N ASN A 222 6.22 29.14 -9.87
CA ASN A 222 5.88 29.03 -8.46
C ASN A 222 4.71 28.05 -8.22
N VAL A 223 4.26 27.35 -9.25
CA VAL A 223 3.25 26.31 -9.11
C VAL A 223 3.87 25.13 -8.36
N VAL A 224 3.41 24.92 -7.11
CA VAL A 224 3.83 23.77 -6.31
C VAL A 224 2.99 22.57 -6.71
N TYR A 225 3.62 21.65 -7.45
CA TYR A 225 2.98 20.39 -7.78
C TYR A 225 2.96 19.48 -6.56
N PRO A 226 1.82 18.83 -6.27
CA PRO A 226 1.82 17.75 -5.31
C PRO A 226 2.84 16.69 -5.71
N GLN A 227 3.68 16.30 -4.74
CA GLN A 227 4.71 15.30 -4.96
C GLN A 227 4.20 13.92 -4.54
N PRO A 228 4.52 12.85 -5.28
CA PRO A 228 4.17 11.51 -4.87
C PRO A 228 4.90 11.13 -3.58
N LEU A 229 4.23 10.33 -2.75
CA LEU A 229 4.82 9.73 -1.55
C LEU A 229 5.08 8.25 -1.79
N ALA A 230 6.23 7.78 -1.32
CA ALA A 230 6.57 6.36 -1.31
C ALA A 230 7.30 6.01 -0.02
N PHE A 231 6.62 5.25 0.84
CA PHE A 231 7.17 4.79 2.11
C PHE A 231 7.49 3.30 2.04
N GLU A 232 8.70 2.95 2.43
CA GLU A 232 9.20 1.58 2.52
C GLU A 232 9.47 1.25 3.98
N PHE A 233 8.92 0.14 4.48
CA PHE A 233 8.99 -0.26 5.88
C PHE A 233 9.77 -1.57 6.08
N THR A 234 10.31 -2.15 5.00
CA THR A 234 11.17 -3.34 5.08
C THR A 234 12.66 -3.00 5.17
N SER A 235 13.03 -1.73 5.01
CA SER A 235 14.41 -1.26 5.13
C SER A 235 14.47 0.20 5.57
N GLY A 236 15.60 0.62 6.13
CA GLY A 236 15.83 2.01 6.53
C GLY A 236 15.12 2.45 7.81
N PRO A 237 15.37 3.70 8.26
CA PRO A 237 14.64 4.31 9.37
C PRO A 237 13.23 4.74 8.94
N LEU A 238 12.38 5.10 9.91
CA LEU A 238 11.09 5.71 9.62
C LEU A 238 11.29 7.06 8.91
N ASP A 239 10.54 7.29 7.82
CA ASP A 239 10.53 8.55 7.11
C ASP A 239 10.11 9.71 8.03
N SER A 240 10.80 10.85 7.93
CA SER A 240 10.55 12.04 8.75
C SER A 240 9.16 12.66 8.55
N LEU A 241 8.49 12.39 7.43
CA LEU A 241 7.11 12.83 7.18
C LEU A 241 6.09 12.07 8.05
N ILE A 242 6.45 10.89 8.56
CA ILE A 242 5.56 10.06 9.36
C ILE A 242 5.68 10.45 10.82
N THR A 243 4.58 10.90 11.40
CA THR A 243 4.45 11.03 12.86
C THR A 243 4.08 9.68 13.45
N PHE A 244 4.88 9.20 14.40
CA PHE A 244 4.63 7.96 15.13
C PHE A 244 4.49 8.22 16.64
N SER A 245 3.53 7.55 17.29
CA SER A 245 3.42 7.54 18.75
C SER A 245 2.94 6.19 19.29
N ARG A 246 3.51 5.81 20.44
CA ARG A 246 3.06 4.72 21.32
C ARG A 246 3.54 5.04 22.73
N THR A 247 2.64 5.19 23.69
CA THR A 247 3.01 5.67 25.04
C THR A 247 3.81 4.68 25.87
N ASP A 248 3.72 3.39 25.56
CA ASP A 248 4.34 2.30 26.32
C ASP A 248 5.36 1.53 25.48
N VAL A 249 6.09 0.63 26.15
CA VAL A 249 6.96 -0.33 25.45
C VAL A 249 6.14 -1.37 24.68
N GLY A 250 6.71 -1.94 23.63
CA GLY A 250 6.12 -3.04 22.87
C GLY A 250 7.17 -4.06 22.45
N THR A 251 6.78 -5.30 22.15
CA THR A 251 7.74 -6.32 21.71
C THR A 251 7.71 -6.52 20.20
N ARG A 252 8.82 -7.02 19.65
CA ARG A 252 8.97 -7.48 18.25
C ARG A 252 10.07 -8.52 18.16
N PHE A 253 10.13 -9.27 17.08
CA PHE A 253 11.32 -10.02 16.69
C PHE A 253 12.28 -9.11 15.90
N ASN A 254 13.55 -9.13 16.28
CA ASN A 254 14.58 -8.37 15.58
C ASN A 254 15.18 -9.14 14.40
N ALA A 255 16.13 -8.52 13.69
CA ALA A 255 16.79 -9.11 12.52
C ALA A 255 17.53 -10.44 12.80
N SER A 256 17.78 -10.78 14.06
CA SER A 256 18.36 -12.08 14.47
C SER A 256 17.31 -13.11 14.90
N GLY A 257 16.02 -12.80 14.77
CA GLY A 257 14.91 -13.67 15.19
C GLY A 257 14.75 -13.78 16.71
N VAL A 258 15.31 -12.83 17.47
CA VAL A 258 15.19 -12.77 18.93
C VAL A 258 14.10 -11.78 19.30
N LEU A 259 13.24 -12.16 20.25
CA LEU A 259 12.20 -11.29 20.78
C LEU A 259 12.84 -10.20 21.65
N GLU A 260 12.58 -8.94 21.33
CA GLU A 260 13.10 -7.79 22.06
C GLU A 260 11.99 -6.81 22.45
N THR A 261 12.28 -5.96 23.43
CA THR A 261 11.41 -4.85 23.83
C THR A 261 11.89 -3.56 23.18
N VAL A 262 10.97 -2.87 22.51
CA VAL A 262 11.16 -1.56 21.89
C VAL A 262 10.54 -0.49 22.79
N ALA A 263 11.29 0.58 23.02
CA ALA A 263 10.88 1.68 23.88
C ALA A 263 9.62 2.41 23.37
N ALA A 264 9.01 3.21 24.24
CA ALA A 264 7.90 4.09 23.86
C ALA A 264 8.31 5.05 22.73
N ASN A 265 7.34 5.46 21.91
CA ASN A 265 7.48 6.36 20.77
C ASN A 265 8.48 5.92 19.69
N LEU A 266 8.89 4.64 19.68
CA LEU A 266 9.68 4.06 18.61
C LEU A 266 8.86 3.05 17.80
N PRO A 267 8.86 3.17 16.45
CA PRO A 267 8.17 2.23 15.57
C PRO A 267 8.80 0.85 15.66
N ARG A 268 7.98 -0.19 15.47
CA ARG A 268 8.41 -1.58 15.54
C ARG A 268 8.52 -2.16 14.13
N PHE A 269 9.71 -2.11 13.56
CA PHE A 269 10.06 -2.86 12.35
C PHE A 269 10.33 -4.32 12.72
N ASP A 270 9.39 -5.21 12.43
CA ASP A 270 9.39 -6.61 12.87
C ASP A 270 9.95 -7.53 11.80
N TYR A 271 10.51 -8.67 12.24
CA TYR A 271 11.14 -9.66 11.37
C TYR A 271 10.46 -11.02 11.54
N ASP A 272 10.45 -11.79 10.47
CA ASP A 272 10.06 -13.19 10.55
C ASP A 272 11.14 -13.98 11.31
N PRO A 273 10.84 -14.61 12.44
CA PRO A 273 11.88 -15.22 13.29
C PRO A 273 12.48 -16.50 12.73
N VAL A 274 11.96 -17.02 11.60
CA VAL A 274 12.46 -18.22 10.94
C VAL A 274 13.30 -17.86 9.72
N SER A 275 12.74 -17.06 8.82
CA SER A 275 13.39 -16.63 7.56
C SER A 275 14.27 -15.40 7.72
N LEU A 276 14.18 -14.70 8.85
CA LEU A 276 14.87 -13.45 9.16
C LEU A 276 14.60 -12.31 8.16
N GLN A 277 13.53 -12.46 7.35
CA GLN A 277 13.11 -11.42 6.42
C GLN A 277 12.31 -10.34 7.16
N PRO A 278 12.48 -9.06 6.80
CA PRO A 278 11.67 -7.99 7.35
C PRO A 278 10.19 -8.19 6.97
N ARG A 279 9.30 -8.09 7.95
CA ARG A 279 7.84 -8.16 7.73
C ARG A 279 7.22 -6.81 7.45
N GLY A 280 7.86 -5.72 7.91
CA GLY A 280 7.37 -4.35 7.79
C GLY A 280 7.22 -3.66 9.15
N MET A 281 6.60 -2.48 9.16
CA MET A 281 6.22 -1.77 10.37
C MET A 281 4.98 -2.43 10.98
N LEU A 282 5.13 -2.93 12.20
CA LEU A 282 4.05 -3.53 12.99
C LEU A 282 3.14 -2.43 13.56
N ILE A 283 1.84 -2.53 13.23
CA ILE A 283 0.78 -1.66 13.74
C ILE A 283 -0.26 -2.52 14.46
N GLU A 284 -0.45 -2.26 15.74
CA GLU A 284 -1.42 -2.99 16.57
C GLU A 284 -2.22 -2.05 17.47
N GLU A 285 -3.48 -2.41 17.71
CA GLU A 285 -4.36 -1.70 18.64
C GLU A 285 -3.92 -1.84 20.11
N GLN A 286 -4.62 -1.13 21.00
CA GLN A 286 -4.44 -1.31 22.44
C GLN A 286 -4.85 -2.71 22.88
N ARG A 287 -3.97 -3.37 23.64
CA ARG A 287 -4.27 -4.67 24.27
C ARG A 287 -3.72 -4.76 25.68
N ALA A 288 -4.34 -5.61 26.49
CA ALA A 288 -3.91 -5.92 27.84
C ALA A 288 -3.69 -7.42 27.97
N ASN A 289 -2.57 -7.81 28.58
CA ASN A 289 -2.36 -9.20 28.96
C ASN A 289 -2.93 -9.44 30.36
N LEU A 290 -3.96 -10.28 30.45
CA LEU A 290 -4.67 -10.59 31.69
C LEU A 290 -3.90 -11.54 32.61
N ILE A 291 -2.85 -12.19 32.10
CA ILE A 291 -2.00 -13.13 32.83
C ILE A 291 -0.95 -12.37 33.65
N LEU A 292 -0.65 -12.84 34.86
CA LEU A 292 0.50 -12.41 35.64
C LEU A 292 1.66 -13.40 35.46
N GLN A 293 2.89 -12.94 35.63
CA GLN A 293 4.10 -13.76 35.51
C GLN A 293 4.17 -14.48 34.14
N SER A 294 3.90 -13.73 33.07
CA SER A 294 3.87 -14.25 31.69
C SER A 294 5.11 -15.07 31.30
N ALA A 295 6.30 -14.69 31.77
CA ALA A 295 7.57 -15.36 31.49
C ALA A 295 7.99 -16.42 32.54
N ASN A 296 7.29 -16.52 33.68
CA ASN A 296 7.67 -17.41 34.79
C ASN A 296 6.51 -18.31 35.22
N LEU A 297 6.35 -19.43 34.53
CA LEU A 297 5.30 -20.42 34.80
C LEU A 297 5.49 -21.18 36.13
N ALA A 298 6.68 -21.14 36.74
CA ALA A 298 6.92 -21.77 38.03
C ALA A 298 6.29 -20.98 39.19
N ASP A 299 6.01 -19.70 39.00
CA ASP A 299 5.42 -18.82 40.01
C ASP A 299 4.03 -19.29 40.48
N ALA A 300 3.65 -18.89 41.71
CA ALA A 300 2.35 -19.19 42.31
C ALA A 300 1.16 -18.56 41.57
N ALA A 301 1.38 -17.50 40.78
CA ALA A 301 0.38 -16.94 39.88
C ALA A 301 -0.18 -17.96 38.87
N TRP A 302 0.58 -19.03 38.59
CA TRP A 302 0.17 -20.17 37.80
C TRP A 302 -0.23 -21.34 38.70
N THR A 303 -1.52 -21.66 38.75
CA THR A 303 -2.06 -22.79 39.52
C THR A 303 -1.68 -24.11 38.85
N LYS A 304 -1.18 -25.07 39.63
CA LYS A 304 -0.66 -26.36 39.13
C LYS A 304 -1.45 -27.51 39.76
N SER A 305 -1.85 -28.47 38.95
CA SER A 305 -2.49 -29.72 39.40
C SER A 305 -1.83 -30.90 38.71
N ASN A 306 -1.24 -31.83 39.46
CA ASN A 306 -0.55 -33.01 38.94
C ASN A 306 0.52 -32.68 37.87
N VAL A 307 1.16 -31.53 38.01
CA VAL A 307 2.20 -30.99 37.11
C VAL A 307 3.26 -30.29 37.95
N THR A 308 4.52 -30.45 37.58
CA THR A 308 5.67 -29.69 38.12
C THR A 308 6.23 -28.79 37.03
N VAL A 309 6.70 -27.60 37.40
CA VAL A 309 7.41 -26.70 36.47
C VAL A 309 8.82 -26.44 36.99
N THR A 310 9.82 -26.82 36.22
CA THR A 310 11.22 -26.47 36.47
C THR A 310 11.51 -25.12 35.80
N ALA A 311 11.76 -24.07 36.58
CA ALA A 311 12.09 -22.75 36.05
C ALA A 311 13.47 -22.73 35.36
N GLY A 312 13.66 -21.83 34.39
CA GLY A 312 14.97 -21.55 33.77
C GLY A 312 15.62 -22.75 33.10
N ALA A 313 14.83 -23.64 32.51
CA ALA A 313 15.28 -24.92 31.96
C ALA A 313 15.78 -24.82 30.51
N ALA A 314 15.48 -23.73 29.79
CA ALA A 314 15.93 -23.50 28.41
C ALA A 314 16.00 -21.99 28.08
N LEU A 315 16.68 -21.66 26.97
CA LEU A 315 16.63 -20.33 26.36
C LEU A 315 15.22 -20.08 25.78
N ALA A 316 14.58 -19.03 26.28
CA ALA A 316 13.31 -18.51 25.79
C ALA A 316 13.48 -17.75 24.46
N PRO A 317 12.39 -17.42 23.75
CA PRO A 317 12.42 -16.65 22.51
C PRO A 317 13.09 -15.26 22.60
N ASP A 318 13.17 -14.69 23.81
CA ASP A 318 13.86 -13.43 24.09
C ASP A 318 15.39 -13.60 24.31
N GLY A 319 15.89 -14.84 24.18
CA GLY A 319 17.30 -15.17 24.38
C GLY A 319 17.70 -15.35 25.84
N THR A 320 16.78 -15.27 26.80
CA THR A 320 17.08 -15.43 28.23
C THR A 320 16.85 -16.86 28.73
N MET A 321 17.58 -17.31 29.75
CA MET A 321 17.36 -18.63 30.40
C MET A 321 16.15 -18.62 31.34
N THR A 322 14.96 -18.33 30.83
CA THR A 322 13.73 -18.15 31.63
C THR A 322 12.62 -19.15 31.32
N ALA A 323 12.73 -19.92 30.22
CA ALA A 323 11.71 -20.90 29.85
C ALA A 323 11.54 -21.99 30.91
N GLY A 324 10.30 -22.31 31.27
CA GLY A 324 9.98 -23.36 32.23
C GLY A 324 9.79 -24.71 31.54
N LYS A 325 10.26 -25.81 32.14
CA LYS A 325 9.92 -27.17 31.70
C LYS A 325 8.68 -27.65 32.45
N VAL A 326 7.59 -27.92 31.74
CA VAL A 326 6.31 -28.42 32.28
C VAL A 326 6.32 -29.94 32.24
N ILE A 327 6.24 -30.58 33.41
CA ILE A 327 6.37 -32.03 33.59
C ILE A 327 5.09 -32.57 34.21
N GLY A 328 4.44 -33.52 33.54
CA GLY A 328 3.27 -34.20 34.07
C GLY A 328 3.65 -35.22 35.15
N ALA A 329 2.88 -35.28 36.24
CA ALA A 329 3.10 -36.28 37.29
C ALA A 329 2.98 -37.72 36.76
N SER A 330 3.62 -38.66 37.45
CA SER A 330 3.61 -40.09 37.11
C SER A 330 2.23 -40.72 37.26
N GLY A 331 1.82 -41.54 36.29
CA GLY A 331 0.55 -42.29 36.30
C GLY A 331 -0.56 -41.66 35.47
N SER A 332 -1.79 -42.17 35.63
CA SER A 332 -2.91 -41.92 34.69
C SER A 332 -4.15 -41.28 35.32
N SER A 333 -4.07 -40.77 36.55
CA SER A 333 -5.28 -40.40 37.31
C SER A 333 -5.35 -38.90 37.62
N GLY A 334 -6.37 -38.22 37.08
CA GLY A 334 -6.76 -36.84 37.44
C GLY A 334 -6.45 -35.77 36.38
N SER A 335 -7.07 -34.60 36.53
CA SER A 335 -6.79 -33.43 35.69
C SER A 335 -5.34 -32.96 35.91
N ARG A 336 -4.57 -32.89 34.83
CA ARG A 336 -3.18 -32.41 34.83
C ARG A 336 -3.13 -31.12 34.07
N PHE A 337 -2.86 -30.03 34.77
CA PHE A 337 -2.83 -28.72 34.16
C PHE A 337 -1.89 -27.77 34.88
N ILE A 338 -1.45 -26.78 34.13
CA ILE A 338 -1.01 -25.50 34.64
C ILE A 338 -1.95 -24.43 34.09
N ALA A 339 -2.46 -23.55 34.93
CA ALA A 339 -3.39 -22.49 34.53
C ALA A 339 -2.98 -21.12 35.05
N SER A 340 -3.19 -20.10 34.24
CA SER A 340 -2.88 -18.72 34.56
C SER A 340 -3.73 -18.20 35.71
N THR A 341 -3.39 -17.00 36.19
CA THR A 341 -4.30 -16.18 36.99
C THR A 341 -5.61 -15.93 36.21
N ALA A 342 -6.70 -15.73 36.94
CA ALA A 342 -8.02 -15.47 36.37
C ALA A 342 -8.10 -14.07 35.74
N GLY A 343 -8.57 -14.01 34.49
CA GLY A 343 -9.18 -12.82 33.91
C GLY A 343 -10.71 -12.85 34.10
N ASN A 344 -11.35 -11.68 34.05
CA ASN A 344 -12.80 -11.54 34.19
C ASN A 344 -13.41 -10.87 32.94
N VAL A 345 -14.10 -11.65 32.12
CA VAL A 345 -14.70 -11.24 30.84
C VAL A 345 -15.96 -12.06 30.57
N SER A 346 -16.90 -11.52 29.81
CA SER A 346 -18.17 -12.20 29.48
C SER A 346 -18.67 -11.71 28.13
N ASN A 347 -19.30 -12.62 27.38
CA ASN A 347 -19.88 -12.35 26.06
C ASN A 347 -18.92 -11.67 25.08
N VAL A 348 -17.69 -12.17 24.99
CA VAL A 348 -16.62 -11.58 24.16
C VAL A 348 -15.68 -12.66 23.63
N VAL A 349 -15.09 -12.41 22.46
CA VAL A 349 -14.01 -13.27 21.95
C VAL A 349 -12.76 -13.05 22.80
N VAL A 350 -12.12 -14.14 23.20
CA VAL A 350 -10.87 -14.15 23.94
C VAL A 350 -9.84 -15.00 23.20
N THR A 351 -8.58 -14.56 23.25
CA THR A 351 -7.47 -15.29 22.64
C THR A 351 -6.37 -15.50 23.67
N GLY A 352 -6.02 -16.76 23.91
CA GLY A 352 -4.86 -17.16 24.70
C GLY A 352 -3.71 -17.54 23.79
N SER A 353 -2.48 -17.22 24.17
CA SER A 353 -1.27 -17.66 23.49
C SER A 353 -0.14 -18.02 24.45
N ILE A 354 0.72 -18.92 24.01
CA ILE A 354 1.94 -19.29 24.74
C ILE A 354 2.98 -19.84 23.78
N PHE A 355 4.27 -19.61 24.07
CA PHE A 355 5.36 -20.22 23.33
C PHE A 355 5.64 -21.61 23.89
N ILE A 356 5.70 -22.61 23.02
CA ILE A 356 5.96 -24.02 23.35
C ILE A 356 7.13 -24.51 22.53
N LYS A 357 8.02 -25.28 23.15
CA LYS A 357 9.10 -26.00 22.48
C LYS A 357 9.15 -27.44 22.98
N ALA A 358 9.22 -28.38 22.04
CA ALA A 358 9.31 -29.80 22.40
C ALA A 358 10.54 -30.08 23.27
N ALA A 359 10.38 -30.93 24.26
CA ALA A 359 11.49 -31.62 24.92
C ALA A 359 11.32 -33.12 24.67
N GLU A 360 11.05 -33.92 25.69
CA GLU A 360 10.69 -35.34 25.51
C GLU A 360 9.26 -35.50 24.99
N TYR A 361 8.36 -34.57 25.34
CA TYR A 361 7.01 -34.50 24.80
C TYR A 361 6.85 -33.33 23.81
N SER A 362 6.03 -33.55 22.78
CA SER A 362 5.64 -32.54 21.78
C SER A 362 4.17 -32.17 21.82
N LYS A 363 3.35 -32.88 22.62
CA LYS A 363 1.90 -32.73 22.62
C LYS A 363 1.36 -32.07 23.88
N LEU A 364 0.36 -31.22 23.70
CA LEU A 364 -0.41 -30.63 24.78
C LEU A 364 -1.83 -30.31 24.32
N ARG A 365 -2.73 -30.09 25.27
CA ARG A 365 -3.97 -29.35 25.02
C ARG A 365 -3.79 -27.95 25.58
N LEU A 366 -4.03 -26.94 24.73
CA LEU A 366 -4.07 -25.54 25.11
C LEU A 366 -5.53 -25.11 25.17
N ASN A 367 -6.00 -24.69 26.34
CA ASN A 367 -7.42 -24.48 26.59
C ASN A 367 -7.72 -23.21 27.38
N LEU A 368 -8.95 -22.74 27.20
CA LEU A 368 -9.55 -21.71 28.03
C LEU A 368 -10.47 -22.38 29.05
N SER A 369 -10.39 -21.96 30.31
CA SER A 369 -11.16 -22.58 31.38
C SER A 369 -11.71 -21.58 32.38
N ASN A 370 -12.92 -21.87 32.88
CA ASN A 370 -13.52 -21.14 33.99
C ASN A 370 -13.32 -21.85 35.36
N PHE A 371 -12.74 -23.06 35.39
CA PHE A 371 -12.57 -23.93 36.57
C PHE A 371 -13.86 -24.30 37.33
N ALA A 372 -15.02 -24.02 36.75
CA ALA A 372 -16.31 -24.33 37.34
C ALA A 372 -17.04 -25.39 36.53
N THR A 373 -17.43 -25.02 35.31
CA THR A 373 -18.37 -25.80 34.50
C THR A 373 -17.86 -26.12 33.11
N ASP A 374 -16.85 -25.40 32.62
CA ASP A 374 -16.41 -25.55 31.24
C ASP A 374 -14.91 -25.28 31.03
N SER A 375 -14.36 -26.03 30.08
CA SER A 375 -12.95 -25.98 29.70
C SER A 375 -12.80 -26.52 28.29
N ARG A 376 -12.45 -25.67 27.33
CA ARG A 376 -12.38 -26.01 25.90
C ARG A 376 -11.13 -25.46 25.25
N GLY A 377 -10.57 -26.19 24.30
CA GLY A 377 -9.36 -25.79 23.63
C GLY A 377 -8.99 -26.65 22.42
N VAL A 378 -7.72 -26.55 22.05
CA VAL A 378 -7.12 -27.24 20.92
C VAL A 378 -6.01 -28.17 21.39
N TYR A 379 -5.88 -29.31 20.74
CA TYR A 379 -4.81 -30.27 20.97
C TYR A 379 -3.74 -30.08 19.90
N ILE A 380 -2.54 -29.78 20.37
CA ILE A 380 -1.42 -29.32 19.56
C ILE A 380 -0.30 -30.36 19.60
N ASP A 381 0.31 -30.60 18.45
CA ASP A 381 1.60 -31.26 18.32
C ASP A 381 2.59 -30.27 17.71
N VAL A 382 3.56 -29.82 18.52
CA VAL A 382 4.58 -28.87 18.05
C VAL A 382 5.66 -29.53 17.20
N ALA A 383 5.80 -30.87 17.21
CA ALA A 383 6.75 -31.55 16.33
C ALA A 383 6.30 -31.51 14.87
N THR A 384 4.98 -31.55 14.64
CA THR A 384 4.37 -31.46 13.30
C THR A 384 3.77 -30.09 13.01
N ALA A 385 3.88 -29.13 13.94
CA ALA A 385 3.29 -27.80 13.85
C ALA A 385 1.79 -27.81 13.51
N SER A 386 1.00 -28.69 14.15
CA SER A 386 -0.39 -28.91 13.79
C SER A 386 -1.33 -29.01 14.99
N ILE A 387 -2.60 -28.71 14.74
CA ILE A 387 -3.71 -29.01 15.64
C ILE A 387 -4.33 -30.33 15.18
N TYR A 388 -4.27 -31.37 16.03
CA TYR A 388 -4.77 -32.69 15.67
C TYR A 388 -6.19 -32.98 16.20
N GLN A 389 -6.68 -32.15 17.11
CA GLN A 389 -8.05 -32.24 17.63
C GLN A 389 -8.48 -30.87 18.19
N THR A 390 -9.77 -30.55 18.09
CA THR A 390 -10.39 -29.37 18.72
C THR A 390 -11.57 -29.82 19.55
N ASP A 391 -11.72 -29.30 20.77
CA ASP A 391 -12.90 -29.59 21.58
C ASP A 391 -14.17 -29.04 20.92
N THR A 392 -15.27 -29.75 21.08
CA THR A 392 -16.60 -29.26 20.67
C THR A 392 -17.05 -28.10 21.54
N ASN A 393 -18.00 -27.30 21.04
CA ASN A 393 -18.61 -26.22 21.82
C ASN A 393 -19.12 -26.70 23.19
N GLY A 394 -18.83 -25.91 24.22
CA GLY A 394 -19.32 -26.09 25.58
C GLY A 394 -20.36 -25.03 25.97
N PRO A 395 -20.89 -25.12 27.19
CA PRO A 395 -21.87 -24.16 27.71
C PRO A 395 -21.33 -22.74 27.91
N ASP A 396 -20.01 -22.56 28.00
CA ASP A 396 -19.39 -21.26 28.31
C ASP A 396 -18.27 -20.86 27.33
N PHE A 397 -17.76 -21.81 26.54
CA PHE A 397 -16.81 -21.53 25.45
C PHE A 397 -17.30 -22.17 24.14
N SER A 398 -17.43 -21.36 23.09
CA SER A 398 -17.84 -21.81 21.75
C SER A 398 -16.94 -21.24 20.65
N ASN A 399 -17.07 -21.74 19.42
CA ASN A 399 -16.27 -21.34 18.25
C ASN A 399 -14.76 -21.47 18.51
N ILE A 400 -14.36 -22.62 19.06
CA ILE A 400 -12.98 -22.89 19.43
C ILE A 400 -12.13 -23.03 18.17
N SER A 401 -11.04 -22.27 18.12
CA SER A 401 -10.04 -22.31 17.07
C SER A 401 -8.65 -22.08 17.68
N GLY A 402 -7.60 -22.25 16.89
CA GLY A 402 -6.23 -22.01 17.31
C GLY A 402 -5.26 -22.03 16.14
N SER A 403 -4.01 -21.70 16.41
CA SER A 403 -2.92 -21.73 15.43
C SER A 403 -1.61 -22.16 16.08
N VAL A 404 -0.70 -22.69 15.28
CA VAL A 404 0.64 -23.13 15.71
C VAL A 404 1.65 -22.50 14.75
N VAL A 405 2.29 -21.41 15.16
CA VAL A 405 3.18 -20.63 14.31
C VAL A 405 4.62 -20.86 14.75
N ASN A 406 5.49 -21.28 13.81
CA ASN A 406 6.92 -21.45 14.09
C ASN A 406 7.57 -20.09 14.39
N CYS A 407 8.33 -20.01 15.48
CA CYS A 407 9.03 -18.82 15.95
C CYS A 407 10.55 -18.99 15.99
N GLY A 408 11.09 -19.96 15.24
CA GLY A 408 12.52 -20.23 15.17
C GLY A 408 13.04 -20.99 16.40
N ASN A 409 14.24 -21.57 16.28
CA ASN A 409 14.92 -22.27 17.39
C ASN A 409 14.08 -23.37 18.09
N GLY A 410 13.13 -23.98 17.36
CA GLY A 410 12.21 -25.01 17.86
C GLY A 410 11.05 -24.49 18.72
N TRP A 411 10.90 -23.16 18.85
CA TRP A 411 9.77 -22.53 19.52
C TRP A 411 8.60 -22.36 18.56
N TYR A 412 7.40 -22.59 19.06
CA TYR A 412 6.15 -22.34 18.36
C TYR A 412 5.25 -21.47 19.23
N ARG A 413 4.68 -20.40 18.67
CA ARG A 413 3.61 -19.65 19.32
C ARG A 413 2.29 -20.33 19.04
N CYS A 414 1.74 -20.95 20.07
CA CYS A 414 0.48 -21.66 20.04
C CYS A 414 -0.64 -20.73 20.51
N THR A 415 -1.79 -20.75 19.84
CA THR A 415 -2.96 -19.94 20.22
C THR A 415 -4.21 -20.79 20.41
N VAL A 416 -5.12 -20.30 21.24
CA VAL A 416 -6.49 -20.77 21.39
C VAL A 416 -7.42 -19.56 21.43
N THR A 417 -8.42 -19.53 20.56
CA THR A 417 -9.43 -18.47 20.49
C THR A 417 -10.80 -19.09 20.64
N ALA A 418 -11.65 -18.48 21.47
CA ALA A 418 -13.04 -18.90 21.63
C ALA A 418 -13.93 -17.70 21.95
N MET A 419 -15.21 -17.80 21.63
CA MET A 419 -16.25 -16.94 22.18
C MET A 419 -16.51 -17.35 23.63
N LYS A 420 -16.29 -16.43 24.56
CA LYS A 420 -16.63 -16.59 25.97
C LYS A 420 -18.11 -16.24 26.17
N GLY A 421 -18.89 -17.18 26.68
CA GLY A 421 -20.30 -17.02 27.03
C GLY A 421 -20.53 -16.26 28.34
N THR A 422 -21.77 -16.29 28.82
CA THR A 422 -22.23 -15.56 30.01
C THR A 422 -22.35 -16.41 31.28
N ALA A 423 -22.06 -17.72 31.22
CA ALA A 423 -22.31 -18.63 32.33
C ALA A 423 -21.35 -18.43 33.52
N ASN A 424 -20.17 -17.87 33.27
CA ASN A 424 -19.19 -17.43 34.26
C ASN A 424 -18.47 -16.18 33.73
N THR A 425 -17.86 -15.33 34.54
CA THR A 425 -16.98 -14.26 34.03
C THR A 425 -15.52 -14.70 33.99
N VAL A 426 -15.17 -15.77 34.67
CA VAL A 426 -13.79 -16.18 34.85
C VAL A 426 -13.27 -16.89 33.59
N VAL A 427 -12.08 -16.49 33.16
CA VAL A 427 -11.32 -17.15 32.10
C VAL A 427 -9.86 -17.30 32.53
N ARG A 428 -9.26 -18.44 32.20
CA ARG A 428 -7.84 -18.73 32.39
C ARG A 428 -7.30 -19.38 31.14
N LEU A 429 -6.04 -19.09 30.81
CA LEU A 429 -5.28 -19.92 29.89
C LEU A 429 -4.75 -21.12 30.66
N ALA A 430 -5.00 -22.32 30.18
CA ALA A 430 -4.51 -23.56 30.77
C ALA A 430 -3.78 -24.42 29.73
N LEU A 431 -2.79 -25.15 30.22
CA LEU A 431 -2.01 -26.12 29.46
C LEU A 431 -2.14 -27.48 30.14
N ASP A 432 -2.70 -28.44 29.42
CA ASP A 432 -2.81 -29.82 29.87
C ASP A 432 -1.75 -30.68 29.15
N PRO A 433 -0.66 -31.12 29.81
CA PRO A 433 0.38 -31.90 29.16
C PRO A 433 -0.13 -33.27 28.70
N LYS A 434 0.31 -33.67 27.50
CA LYS A 434 0.03 -34.97 26.89
C LYS A 434 1.34 -35.68 26.58
N ASP A 435 1.34 -37.00 26.65
CA ASP A 435 2.44 -37.77 26.11
C ASP A 435 2.40 -37.74 24.56
N ASN A 436 3.42 -38.31 23.91
CA ASN A 436 3.50 -38.31 22.44
C ASN A 436 2.42 -39.18 21.76
N SER A 437 1.69 -40.02 22.51
CA SER A 437 0.50 -40.72 22.00
C SER A 437 -0.77 -39.84 22.05
N GLY A 438 -0.70 -38.70 22.74
CA GLY A 438 -1.85 -37.80 22.98
C GLY A 438 -2.64 -38.15 24.25
N ALA A 439 -2.17 -39.12 25.03
CA ALA A 439 -2.84 -39.55 26.25
C ALA A 439 -2.50 -38.65 27.44
N SER A 440 -3.39 -38.65 28.44
CA SER A 440 -3.15 -38.02 29.74
C SER A 440 -2.27 -38.90 30.65
N ALA A 441 -1.22 -39.53 30.12
CA ALA A 441 -0.22 -40.28 30.87
C ALA A 441 1.06 -39.47 31.06
N GLY A 442 1.78 -39.69 32.15
CA GLY A 442 3.04 -39.03 32.46
C GLY A 442 3.95 -39.97 33.24
N ASP A 443 5.25 -39.73 33.13
CA ASP A 443 6.29 -40.51 33.79
C ASP A 443 6.94 -39.76 34.97
N GLY A 444 6.53 -38.50 35.23
CA GLY A 444 7.10 -37.65 36.27
C GLY A 444 8.42 -36.97 35.89
N THR A 445 8.90 -37.10 34.65
CA THR A 445 10.23 -36.62 34.20
C THR A 445 10.20 -35.92 32.83
N SER A 446 9.44 -36.46 31.88
CA SER A 446 9.28 -35.97 30.51
C SER A 446 8.30 -34.81 30.46
N GLY A 447 8.56 -33.87 29.56
CA GLY A 447 7.75 -32.68 29.43
C GLY A 447 7.99 -31.90 28.16
N PHE A 448 7.58 -30.64 28.17
CA PHE A 448 7.89 -29.65 27.13
C PHE A 448 8.28 -28.33 27.77
N TYR A 449 8.95 -27.46 27.02
CA TYR A 449 9.28 -26.12 27.46
C TYR A 449 8.13 -25.15 27.11
N ALA A 450 7.83 -24.24 28.03
CA ALA A 450 6.78 -23.24 27.86
C ALA A 450 7.23 -21.87 28.39
N TRP A 451 6.83 -20.80 27.72
CA TRP A 451 7.20 -19.42 28.04
C TRP A 451 6.24 -18.40 27.45
N GLY A 452 6.13 -17.21 28.04
CA GLY A 452 5.43 -16.05 27.45
C GLY A 452 3.92 -16.24 27.31
N GLY A 453 3.26 -16.63 28.39
CA GLY A 453 1.80 -16.75 28.44
C GLY A 453 1.10 -15.40 28.30
N GLN A 454 0.10 -15.34 27.40
CA GLN A 454 -0.71 -14.16 27.18
C GLN A 454 -2.20 -14.51 27.02
N LEU A 455 -3.07 -13.73 27.64
CA LEU A 455 -4.52 -13.84 27.48
C LEU A 455 -5.09 -12.45 27.21
N GLU A 456 -5.76 -12.29 26.08
CA GLU A 456 -6.26 -11.02 25.58
C GLU A 456 -7.75 -11.10 25.24
N ILE A 457 -8.43 -9.96 25.34
CA ILE A 457 -9.77 -9.77 24.78
C ILE A 457 -9.60 -9.38 23.31
N GLY A 458 -10.31 -10.07 22.42
CA GLY A 458 -10.27 -9.83 20.99
C GLY A 458 -9.94 -11.07 20.18
N ASN A 459 -10.15 -10.94 18.88
CA ASN A 459 -9.79 -11.96 17.90
C ASN A 459 -8.31 -11.81 17.50
N GLY A 460 -7.61 -12.93 17.38
CA GLY A 460 -6.17 -12.92 17.13
C GLY A 460 -5.34 -12.60 18.37
N VAL A 461 -4.04 -12.86 18.26
CA VAL A 461 -3.05 -12.60 19.32
C VAL A 461 -2.29 -11.32 18.98
N THR A 462 -1.81 -10.49 19.91
CA THR A 462 -0.86 -9.41 19.53
C THR A 462 0.58 -9.76 19.90
N SER A 463 1.54 -8.89 19.62
CA SER A 463 2.90 -8.98 20.18
C SER A 463 2.85 -9.27 21.69
N LEU A 464 3.86 -9.97 22.21
CA LEU A 464 3.88 -10.31 23.63
C LEU A 464 3.88 -9.02 24.47
N ILE A 465 3.01 -8.95 25.46
CA ILE A 465 2.92 -7.91 26.48
C ILE A 465 3.41 -8.56 27.78
N PRO A 466 4.69 -8.37 28.14
CA PRO A 466 5.23 -8.98 29.33
C PRO A 466 4.56 -8.45 30.59
N THR A 467 4.25 -9.36 31.50
CA THR A 467 3.70 -9.08 32.81
C THR A 467 4.53 -9.75 33.90
N THR A 468 4.63 -9.06 35.04
CA THR A 468 5.27 -9.55 36.26
C THR A 468 4.20 -9.71 37.35
N SER A 469 4.16 -8.82 38.36
CA SER A 469 3.21 -8.85 39.48
C SER A 469 1.90 -8.11 39.21
N SER A 470 1.76 -7.43 38.08
CA SER A 470 0.55 -6.73 37.67
C SER A 470 0.27 -6.93 36.18
N GLN A 471 -1.00 -6.78 35.80
CA GLN A 471 -1.36 -6.71 34.39
C GLN A 471 -0.66 -5.52 33.73
N SER A 472 -0.34 -5.69 32.45
CA SER A 472 0.28 -4.66 31.63
C SER A 472 -0.59 -4.40 30.40
N VAL A 473 -0.59 -3.16 29.94
CA VAL A 473 -1.33 -2.69 28.78
C VAL A 473 -0.32 -2.14 27.78
N ARG A 474 -0.43 -2.58 26.53
CA ARG A 474 0.30 -1.97 25.41
C ARG A 474 -0.63 -0.97 24.75
N ALA A 475 -0.19 0.28 24.66
CA ALA A 475 -0.86 1.33 23.90
C ALA A 475 -0.91 1.04 22.39
N PRO A 476 -1.87 1.64 21.65
CA PRO A 476 -1.94 1.45 20.20
C PRO A 476 -0.72 2.07 19.51
N ASP A 477 -0.32 1.50 18.37
CA ASP A 477 0.63 2.15 17.46
C ASP A 477 -0.13 3.15 16.57
N ILE A 478 0.21 4.43 16.68
CA ILE A 478 -0.42 5.50 15.88
C ILE A 478 0.63 6.05 14.92
N ALA A 479 0.40 5.87 13.61
CA ALA A 479 1.26 6.36 12.54
C ALA A 479 0.43 7.15 11.52
N PHE A 480 0.84 8.37 11.19
CA PHE A 480 0.15 9.19 10.21
C PHE A 480 1.07 10.22 9.53
N VAL A 481 0.67 10.67 8.35
CA VAL A 481 1.28 11.78 7.61
C VAL A 481 0.27 12.92 7.55
N PRO A 482 0.57 14.11 8.11
CA PRO A 482 -0.28 15.28 7.97
C PRO A 482 -0.50 15.64 6.50
N ILE A 483 -1.71 16.11 6.15
CA ILE A 483 -1.94 16.66 4.81
C ILE A 483 -1.08 17.92 4.62
N SER A 484 -0.37 17.98 3.50
CA SER A 484 0.39 19.16 3.06
C SER A 484 0.37 19.25 1.53
N THR A 485 1.39 19.86 0.93
CA THR A 485 1.49 20.09 -0.52
C THR A 485 1.47 18.81 -1.34
N TRP A 486 1.79 17.64 -0.78
CA TRP A 486 1.77 16.36 -1.49
C TRP A 486 0.37 15.87 -1.86
N PHE A 487 -0.69 16.35 -1.22
CA PHE A 487 -2.05 15.84 -1.40
C PHE A 487 -2.82 16.63 -2.47
N ASN A 488 -3.42 15.91 -3.41
CA ASN A 488 -4.41 16.42 -4.37
C ASN A 488 -5.82 15.98 -3.92
N ASN A 489 -6.73 16.96 -3.81
CA ASN A 489 -8.11 16.76 -3.37
C ASN A 489 -9.08 16.42 -4.51
N LEU A 490 -8.67 16.53 -5.78
CA LEU A 490 -9.51 16.27 -6.95
C LEU A 490 -9.26 14.88 -7.56
N GLU A 491 -8.08 14.32 -7.33
CA GLU A 491 -7.74 12.98 -7.78
C GLU A 491 -6.52 12.43 -7.04
N GLY A 492 -6.32 11.12 -7.15
CA GLY A 492 -5.13 10.48 -6.61
C GLY A 492 -5.19 8.96 -6.70
N THR A 493 -4.09 8.33 -6.29
CA THR A 493 -3.99 6.88 -6.17
C THR A 493 -3.29 6.52 -4.87
N VAL A 494 -3.94 5.71 -4.04
CA VAL A 494 -3.34 5.13 -2.82
C VAL A 494 -3.04 3.67 -3.08
N GLN A 495 -1.85 3.20 -2.71
CA GLN A 495 -1.48 1.79 -2.75
C GLN A 495 -0.81 1.39 -1.45
N ALA A 496 -1.07 0.16 -1.01
CA ALA A 496 -0.43 -0.39 0.17
C ALA A 496 -0.08 -1.88 0.00
N LYS A 497 1.14 -2.24 0.38
CA LYS A 497 1.56 -3.63 0.62
C LYS A 497 1.55 -3.89 2.12
N TYR A 498 0.91 -4.97 2.52
CA TYR A 498 0.70 -5.28 3.93
C TYR A 498 0.53 -6.77 4.16
N GLN A 499 0.54 -7.16 5.43
CA GLN A 499 0.24 -8.49 5.90
C GLN A 499 -0.60 -8.36 7.17
N ALA A 500 -1.89 -8.67 7.07
CA ALA A 500 -2.77 -8.71 8.24
C ALA A 500 -2.51 -9.97 9.06
N GLN A 501 -2.61 -9.87 10.38
CA GLN A 501 -2.42 -11.02 11.24
C GLN A 501 -3.59 -12.01 11.18
N VAL A 502 -4.81 -11.48 11.09
CA VAL A 502 -6.02 -12.25 10.83
C VAL A 502 -6.53 -11.83 9.45
N PRO A 503 -6.45 -12.70 8.44
CA PRO A 503 -6.99 -12.41 7.11
C PRO A 503 -8.51 -12.12 7.16
N ALA A 504 -9.00 -11.37 6.17
CA ALA A 504 -10.42 -11.09 5.96
C ALA A 504 -11.13 -10.32 7.11
N GLN A 505 -10.45 -9.33 7.69
CA GLN A 505 -11.05 -8.34 8.58
C GLN A 505 -11.25 -6.99 7.84
N THR A 506 -12.09 -6.11 8.38
CA THR A 506 -12.29 -4.74 7.87
C THR A 506 -11.38 -3.71 8.55
N ASN A 507 -10.25 -4.17 9.10
CA ASN A 507 -9.23 -3.30 9.69
C ASN A 507 -8.59 -2.44 8.60
N ARG A 508 -8.21 -1.20 8.92
CA ARG A 508 -7.68 -0.25 7.93
C ARG A 508 -6.18 -0.41 7.75
N VAL A 509 -5.75 -0.51 6.50
CA VAL A 509 -4.35 -0.54 6.08
C VAL A 509 -3.84 0.87 5.80
N ALA A 510 -4.63 1.64 5.06
CA ALA A 510 -4.38 3.03 4.73
C ALA A 510 -5.70 3.77 4.72
N SER A 511 -5.74 4.98 5.29
CA SER A 511 -6.96 5.80 5.28
C SER A 511 -6.64 7.28 5.17
N LEU A 512 -7.21 7.93 4.16
CA LEU A 512 -7.41 9.37 4.11
C LEU A 512 -8.78 9.66 4.70
N PHE A 513 -8.80 10.06 5.97
CA PHE A 513 -10.03 10.17 6.76
C PHE A 513 -10.35 11.64 7.07
N SER A 514 -11.57 12.08 6.70
CA SER A 514 -12.11 13.38 7.13
C SER A 514 -13.09 13.21 8.29
N SER A 515 -14.08 12.32 8.13
CA SER A 515 -15.09 11.97 9.12
C SER A 515 -15.65 10.56 8.85
N VAL A 516 -16.43 10.01 9.81
CA VAL A 516 -17.03 8.68 9.67
C VAL A 516 -17.94 8.65 8.44
N GLY A 517 -17.55 7.87 7.42
CA GLY A 517 -18.29 7.73 6.16
C GLY A 517 -17.79 8.59 5.00
N GLN A 518 -16.80 9.47 5.21
CA GLN A 518 -16.12 10.21 4.14
C GLN A 518 -14.63 9.90 4.19
N MET A 519 -14.20 8.94 3.36
CA MET A 519 -12.81 8.48 3.36
C MET A 519 -12.39 7.88 2.03
N ILE A 520 -11.09 7.88 1.78
CA ILE A 520 -10.46 6.95 0.84
C ILE A 520 -9.67 5.95 1.66
N ALA A 521 -9.96 4.66 1.52
CA ALA A 521 -9.36 3.65 2.38
C ALA A 521 -9.10 2.33 1.66
N ILE A 522 -8.09 1.62 2.17
CA ILE A 522 -7.80 0.22 1.87
C ILE A 522 -7.94 -0.55 3.18
N ASP A 523 -8.71 -1.63 3.18
CA ASP A 523 -8.85 -2.51 4.34
C ASP A 523 -7.99 -3.78 4.23
N SER A 524 -7.87 -4.52 5.33
CA SER A 524 -7.07 -5.74 5.42
C SER A 524 -7.61 -6.91 4.59
N ASN A 525 -8.81 -6.79 4.05
CA ASN A 525 -9.45 -7.73 3.14
C ASN A 525 -9.26 -7.34 1.66
N GLY A 526 -8.42 -6.32 1.39
CA GLY A 526 -8.13 -5.79 0.06
C GLY A 526 -9.28 -4.99 -0.53
N GLN A 527 -10.32 -4.67 0.26
CA GLN A 527 -11.40 -3.83 -0.21
C GLN A 527 -10.96 -2.39 -0.20
N CYS A 528 -11.35 -1.70 -1.26
CA CYS A 528 -11.09 -0.30 -1.46
C CYS A 528 -12.40 0.48 -1.31
N GLU A 529 -12.33 1.63 -0.68
CA GLU A 529 -13.46 2.49 -0.36
C GLU A 529 -13.15 3.92 -0.78
N VAL A 530 -14.11 4.59 -1.39
CA VAL A 530 -14.05 6.01 -1.74
C VAL A 530 -15.38 6.65 -1.34
N ASP A 531 -15.30 7.72 -0.55
CA ASP A 531 -16.44 8.45 -0.01
C ASP A 531 -17.47 7.54 0.70
N GLY A 532 -16.98 6.67 1.59
CA GLY A 532 -17.83 5.77 2.37
C GLY A 532 -18.40 4.58 1.60
N THR A 533 -18.10 4.49 0.29
CA THR A 533 -18.65 3.48 -0.61
C THR A 533 -17.56 2.54 -1.08
N PHE A 534 -17.78 1.24 -0.90
CA PHE A 534 -16.85 0.23 -1.42
C PHE A 534 -16.84 0.21 -2.95
N VAL A 535 -15.66 0.42 -3.53
CA VAL A 535 -15.42 0.36 -4.98
C VAL A 535 -14.95 -1.02 -5.43
N SER A 536 -14.61 -1.91 -4.50
CA SER A 536 -14.27 -3.31 -4.78
C SER A 536 -14.88 -4.30 -3.77
N PRO A 537 -15.15 -5.56 -4.20
CA PRO A 537 -15.49 -6.63 -3.28
C PRO A 537 -14.27 -7.11 -2.48
N PRO A 538 -14.48 -7.89 -1.41
CA PRO A 538 -13.42 -8.65 -0.74
C PRO A 538 -12.49 -9.35 -1.71
N SER A 539 -11.19 -9.05 -1.63
CA SER A 539 -10.16 -9.72 -2.42
C SER A 539 -8.93 -9.85 -1.55
N VAL A 540 -8.78 -10.99 -0.89
CA VAL A 540 -7.66 -11.21 0.04
C VAL A 540 -6.35 -11.16 -0.74
N GLY A 541 -5.62 -10.06 -0.61
CA GLY A 541 -4.32 -9.86 -1.23
C GLY A 541 -3.53 -8.84 -0.42
N GLY A 542 -2.27 -9.17 -0.07
CA GLY A 542 -1.40 -8.27 0.71
C GLY A 542 -0.86 -7.08 -0.09
N ASN A 543 -1.47 -6.74 -1.24
CA ASN A 543 -1.13 -5.63 -2.10
C ASN A 543 -2.39 -5.14 -2.81
N ALA A 544 -2.85 -3.94 -2.45
CA ALA A 544 -4.07 -3.34 -2.97
C ALA A 544 -3.83 -1.86 -3.32
N ALA A 545 -4.57 -1.37 -4.32
CA ALA A 545 -4.50 0.02 -4.74
C ALA A 545 -5.90 0.53 -5.13
N VAL A 546 -6.15 1.81 -4.86
CA VAL A 546 -7.34 2.53 -5.23
C VAL A 546 -6.97 3.84 -5.91
N ALA A 547 -7.41 4.01 -7.15
CA ALA A 547 -7.35 5.27 -7.89
C ALA A 547 -8.72 5.94 -7.82
N PHE A 548 -8.75 7.25 -7.59
CA PHE A 548 -9.96 8.03 -7.42
C PHE A 548 -9.88 9.37 -8.16
N LYS A 549 -11.01 9.76 -8.74
CA LYS A 549 -11.36 11.07 -9.26
C LYS A 549 -12.89 11.20 -9.11
N ALA A 550 -13.42 12.42 -9.04
CA ALA A 550 -14.86 12.61 -9.00
C ALA A 550 -15.53 11.92 -10.19
N GLY A 551 -16.50 11.03 -9.91
CA GLY A 551 -17.20 10.26 -10.94
C GLY A 551 -16.41 9.07 -11.52
N ASP A 552 -15.18 8.82 -11.09
CA ASP A 552 -14.36 7.71 -11.61
C ASP A 552 -13.35 7.18 -10.59
N ALA A 553 -13.60 5.97 -10.08
CA ALA A 553 -12.67 5.24 -9.24
C ALA A 553 -12.46 3.82 -9.74
N ALA A 554 -11.25 3.30 -9.54
CA ALA A 554 -10.88 1.93 -9.83
C ALA A 554 -10.06 1.35 -8.68
N ALA A 555 -10.24 0.07 -8.41
CA ALA A 555 -9.50 -0.66 -7.41
C ALA A 555 -8.82 -1.88 -8.04
N ALA A 556 -7.56 -2.10 -7.65
CA ALA A 556 -6.80 -3.27 -8.03
C ALA A 556 -6.29 -4.01 -6.81
N VAL A 557 -6.24 -5.33 -6.90
CA VAL A 557 -5.64 -6.20 -5.88
C VAL A 557 -4.98 -7.37 -6.59
N ALA A 558 -3.77 -7.74 -6.16
CA ALA A 558 -3.05 -8.90 -6.68
C ALA A 558 -2.93 -8.94 -8.22
N GLY A 559 -2.65 -7.79 -8.84
CA GLY A 559 -2.41 -7.68 -10.29
C GLY A 559 -3.68 -7.73 -11.15
N ALA A 560 -4.86 -7.48 -10.57
CA ALA A 560 -6.11 -7.41 -11.32
C ALA A 560 -7.00 -6.27 -10.83
N ILE A 561 -7.76 -5.66 -11.75
CA ILE A 561 -8.85 -4.74 -11.38
C ILE A 561 -9.95 -5.56 -10.72
N THR A 562 -10.27 -5.23 -9.46
CA THR A 562 -11.28 -5.91 -8.66
C THR A 562 -12.60 -5.16 -8.60
N GLY A 563 -12.60 -3.87 -8.92
CA GLY A 563 -13.83 -3.09 -9.03
C GLY A 563 -13.61 -1.68 -9.56
N ALA A 564 -14.73 -1.04 -9.89
CA ALA A 564 -14.80 0.34 -10.36
C ALA A 564 -16.06 1.00 -9.80
N GLY A 565 -16.04 2.32 -9.69
CA GLY A 565 -17.16 3.09 -9.18
C GLY A 565 -17.16 4.52 -9.70
N THR A 566 -18.24 5.25 -9.40
CA THR A 566 -18.41 6.65 -9.76
C THR A 566 -18.65 7.49 -8.50
N PRO A 567 -17.68 7.53 -7.56
CA PRO A 567 -17.89 8.14 -6.25
C PRO A 567 -17.86 9.67 -6.34
N ALA A 568 -18.44 10.33 -5.36
CA ALA A 568 -18.04 11.69 -5.03
C ALA A 568 -16.68 11.66 -4.32
N LEU A 569 -16.01 12.81 -4.23
CA LEU A 569 -14.78 12.89 -3.45
C LEU A 569 -15.10 13.38 -2.03
N PRO A 570 -14.47 12.78 -1.00
CA PRO A 570 -14.70 13.18 0.38
C PRO A 570 -14.18 14.60 0.63
N ASP A 571 -14.75 15.28 1.64
CA ASP A 571 -14.23 16.53 2.15
C ASP A 571 -12.78 16.37 2.65
N PHE A 572 -12.04 17.49 2.75
CA PHE A 572 -10.60 17.52 3.04
C PHE A 572 -10.20 16.61 4.21
N PRO A 573 -9.42 15.52 3.98
CA PRO A 573 -8.94 14.65 5.04
C PRO A 573 -7.95 15.40 5.94
N LYS A 574 -7.81 14.94 7.19
CA LYS A 574 -6.87 15.57 8.15
C LYS A 574 -5.44 15.04 8.03
N ALA A 575 -5.33 13.76 7.70
CA ALA A 575 -4.06 13.05 7.56
C ALA A 575 -4.28 11.79 6.73
N LEU A 576 -3.18 11.25 6.22
CA LEU A 576 -3.10 9.86 5.80
C LEU A 576 -2.69 9.02 7.00
N TYR A 577 -3.60 8.18 7.49
CA TYR A 577 -3.34 7.23 8.57
C TYR A 577 -2.77 5.92 8.03
N LEU A 578 -1.72 5.43 8.68
CA LEU A 578 -1.00 4.22 8.33
C LEU A 578 -1.40 3.12 9.31
N GLY A 579 -2.18 2.15 8.83
CA GLY A 579 -2.61 0.99 9.61
C GLY A 579 -3.71 1.27 10.65
N SER A 580 -4.49 2.34 10.50
CA SER A 580 -5.69 2.62 11.31
C SER A 580 -6.67 3.50 10.53
N LEU A 581 -7.91 3.63 11.02
CA LEU A 581 -8.88 4.54 10.41
C LEU A 581 -8.51 6.00 10.69
N ASP A 582 -8.24 6.30 11.95
CA ASP A 582 -8.13 7.66 12.49
C ASP A 582 -7.13 7.74 13.66
N GLY A 583 -6.28 6.73 13.82
CA GLY A 583 -5.41 6.56 14.98
C GLY A 583 -6.12 6.15 16.27
N GLN A 584 -7.44 5.89 16.24
CA GLN A 584 -8.22 5.49 17.42
C GLN A 584 -8.92 4.13 17.26
N SER A 585 -9.24 3.74 16.03
CA SER A 585 -10.02 2.53 15.77
C SER A 585 -9.58 1.77 14.50
N GLN A 586 -10.07 0.53 14.37
CA GLN A 586 -9.86 -0.34 13.21
C GLN A 586 -8.39 -0.51 12.82
N PHE A 587 -7.51 -0.71 13.79
CA PHE A 587 -6.09 -0.91 13.54
C PHE A 587 -5.83 -2.17 12.71
N LEU A 588 -4.85 -2.10 11.81
CA LEU A 588 -4.43 -3.19 10.93
C LEU A 588 -4.23 -4.50 11.68
N ASN A 589 -3.61 -4.44 12.86
CA ASN A 589 -3.15 -5.61 13.62
C ASN A 589 -2.31 -6.52 12.72
N GLY A 590 -1.19 -5.99 12.25
CA GLY A 590 -0.35 -6.63 11.25
C GLY A 590 0.80 -5.74 10.82
N TRP A 591 1.39 -6.06 9.68
CA TRP A 591 2.60 -5.42 9.17
C TRP A 591 2.30 -4.62 7.91
N LEU A 592 2.65 -3.34 7.91
CA LEU A 592 2.68 -2.50 6.72
C LEU A 592 4.08 -2.59 6.09
N LYS A 593 4.16 -3.01 4.83
CA LYS A 593 5.42 -3.21 4.09
C LYS A 593 5.77 -1.99 3.23
N GLN A 594 4.79 -1.50 2.49
CA GLN A 594 4.95 -0.36 1.59
C GLN A 594 3.65 0.43 1.57
N LEU A 595 3.75 1.75 1.42
CA LEU A 595 2.60 2.61 1.13
C LEU A 595 3.01 3.69 0.15
N THR A 596 2.24 3.86 -0.92
CA THR A 596 2.47 4.94 -1.88
C THR A 596 1.22 5.78 -2.09
N TYR A 597 1.42 7.08 -2.31
CA TYR A 597 0.39 7.99 -2.77
C TYR A 597 0.87 8.70 -4.04
N GLN A 598 0.03 8.70 -5.07
CA GLN A 598 0.24 9.49 -6.28
C GLN A 598 -0.86 10.57 -6.32
N PRO A 599 -0.51 11.83 -6.60
CA PRO A 599 -1.47 12.93 -6.67
C PRO A 599 -2.24 12.99 -7.99
N SER A 600 -2.25 11.89 -8.74
CA SER A 600 -3.01 11.71 -9.97
C SER A 600 -3.75 10.38 -9.94
N ARG A 601 -4.86 10.31 -10.67
CA ARG A 601 -5.59 9.05 -10.88
C ARG A 601 -4.84 8.23 -11.94
N LEU A 602 -4.15 7.18 -11.53
CA LEU A 602 -3.42 6.32 -12.45
C LEU A 602 -4.38 5.52 -13.36
N GLY A 603 -3.90 5.20 -14.56
CA GLY A 603 -4.61 4.34 -15.50
C GLY A 603 -4.73 2.91 -14.96
N ASN A 604 -5.73 2.16 -15.45
CA ASN A 604 -5.99 0.79 -14.97
C ASN A 604 -4.80 -0.16 -15.20
N SER A 605 -4.01 0.04 -16.26
CA SER A 605 -2.78 -0.73 -16.54
C SER A 605 -1.72 -0.50 -15.46
N ASP A 606 -1.53 0.76 -15.05
CA ASP A 606 -0.54 1.13 -14.04
C ASP A 606 -1.00 0.68 -12.65
N LEU A 607 -2.30 0.76 -12.38
CA LEU A 607 -2.90 0.26 -11.14
C LEU A 607 -2.72 -1.27 -10.99
N ILE A 608 -2.84 -2.01 -12.10
CA ILE A 608 -2.51 -3.45 -12.14
C ILE A 608 -1.01 -3.65 -11.85
N ALA A 609 -0.13 -2.90 -12.52
CA ALA A 609 1.32 -3.03 -12.34
C ALA A 609 1.77 -2.77 -10.89
N LEU A 610 1.14 -1.81 -10.20
CA LEU A 610 1.39 -1.52 -8.78
C LEU A 610 0.99 -2.66 -7.83
N THR A 611 0.01 -3.47 -8.23
CA THR A 611 -0.57 -4.53 -7.39
C THR A 611 -0.08 -5.93 -7.73
N THR A 612 0.79 -6.05 -8.74
CA THR A 612 1.50 -7.29 -9.08
C THR A 612 2.61 -7.55 -8.08
#